data_AF-A0A2V0RLZ8-F1
#
_entry.id   AF-A0A2V0RLZ8-F1
#
_cell.length_a   1.000
_cell.length_b   1.000
_cell.length_c   1.000
_cell.angle_alpha   90.00
_cell.angle_beta   90.00
_cell.angle_gamma   90.00
#
_symmetry.space_group_name_H-M   'P 1'
#
loop_
_entity.id
_entity.type
_entity.pdbx_description
1 polymer ?
#
loop_
_entity_poly.entity_id
_entity_poly.type
_entity_poly.pdbx_seq_one_letter_code
_entity_poly.pdbx_strand_id
1 'polypeptide(L)'
;MNESKKSIKSTTDKGVLSGTSKIDLAFMDFNSQSIHKVPDVETFQKLLSISKPLADWYSNWSAARAAYIEMPQSFIDAGITQASWDTIKLKLPEINRIKSASAKEIEKKAKEFADFVKAQESKVDKLIEGESTELIKILRVNQSCLSFSDQMDILAVPEGDERDQKLLLKLEKLRESLLQDLQNERFKDPFVFGDFSTLLKED
;
A
#
# COMPACT_ATOMS: atom_id res chain seq x y z
N MET A 1 69.24 32.78 -40.50
CA MET A 1 67.78 32.59 -40.28
C MET A 1 67.64 31.46 -39.27
N ASN A 2 67.83 31.71 -37.97
CA ASN A 2 66.86 32.30 -37.02
C ASN A 2 65.44 31.76 -37.24
N GLU A 3 65.04 30.79 -36.41
CA GLU A 3 64.21 30.94 -35.19
C GLU A 3 62.72 30.79 -35.59
N SER A 4 61.86 30.02 -34.93
CA SER A 4 61.81 29.69 -33.51
C SER A 4 60.94 28.44 -33.29
N LYS A 5 61.37 27.60 -32.35
CA LYS A 5 60.53 26.59 -31.69
C LYS A 5 59.55 27.28 -30.73
N LYS A 6 58.28 26.89 -30.77
CA LYS A 6 57.31 26.87 -29.64
C LYS A 6 56.35 25.72 -29.96
N SER A 7 56.29 24.57 -29.31
CA SER A 7 56.25 24.25 -27.87
C SER A 7 55.42 25.25 -27.08
N ILE A 8 54.23 24.80 -26.65
CA ILE A 8 53.69 24.88 -25.27
C ILE A 8 52.16 24.70 -25.31
N LYS A 9 51.70 23.60 -24.67
CA LYS A 9 50.40 23.34 -23.97
C LYS A 9 49.12 23.39 -24.83
N SER A 10 48.35 22.31 -25.02
CA SER A 10 47.74 21.41 -24.01
C SER A 10 47.43 22.11 -22.70
N THR A 11 46.40 22.95 -22.73
CA THR A 11 45.59 23.28 -21.58
C THR A 11 44.16 22.87 -21.91
N THR A 12 43.89 21.58 -21.73
CA THR A 12 42.67 21.16 -21.06
C THR A 12 42.71 21.83 -19.69
N ASP A 13 42.29 23.10 -19.64
CA ASP A 13 42.23 23.81 -18.37
C ASP A 13 40.97 23.30 -17.66
N LYS A 14 41.22 22.37 -16.74
CA LYS A 14 40.33 22.03 -15.66
C LYS A 14 40.11 23.31 -14.86
N GLY A 15 39.05 24.03 -15.19
CA GLY A 15 38.65 25.23 -14.50
C GLY A 15 37.14 25.27 -14.36
N VAL A 16 36.65 24.81 -13.21
CA VAL A 16 35.40 25.30 -12.61
C VAL A 16 34.09 24.81 -13.27
N LEU A 17 33.68 23.57 -12.98
CA LEU A 17 32.25 23.23 -12.86
C LEU A 17 31.75 23.66 -11.46
N SER A 18 32.06 24.88 -11.03
CA SER A 18 31.32 25.52 -9.95
C SER A 18 30.29 26.44 -10.60
N GLY A 19 29.01 26.10 -10.50
CA GLY A 19 27.92 27.01 -10.85
C GLY A 19 27.49 26.99 -12.31
N THR A 20 27.16 25.83 -12.89
CA THR A 20 26.30 25.80 -14.07
C THR A 20 24.94 26.39 -13.70
N SER A 21 24.62 27.56 -14.26
CA SER A 21 23.41 28.30 -13.93
C SER A 21 22.16 27.52 -14.37
N LYS A 22 20.99 27.83 -13.76
CA LYS A 22 19.70 27.25 -14.17
C LYS A 22 19.45 27.41 -15.68
N ILE A 23 20.03 28.46 -16.26
CA ILE A 23 19.91 28.80 -17.66
C ILE A 23 20.80 27.90 -18.54
N ASP A 24 22.03 27.59 -18.12
CA ASP A 24 22.91 26.68 -18.87
C ASP A 24 22.28 25.30 -19.04
N LEU A 25 21.66 24.79 -17.96
CA LEU A 25 20.95 23.51 -17.97
C LEU A 25 19.71 23.53 -18.86
N ALA A 26 18.95 24.63 -18.85
CA ALA A 26 17.77 24.78 -19.71
C ALA A 26 18.17 24.88 -21.19
N PHE A 27 19.26 25.57 -21.50
CA PHE A 27 19.80 25.66 -22.84
C PHE A 27 20.16 24.28 -23.40
N MET A 28 20.89 23.47 -22.63
CA MET A 28 21.28 22.12 -23.04
C MET A 28 20.04 21.23 -23.28
N ASP A 29 19.07 21.27 -22.37
CA ASP A 29 17.83 20.52 -22.48
C ASP A 29 17.02 20.94 -23.72
N PHE A 30 16.85 22.24 -23.93
CA PHE A 30 16.15 22.79 -25.07
C PHE A 30 16.78 22.30 -26.38
N ASN A 31 18.11 22.41 -26.50
CA ASN A 31 18.83 21.99 -27.71
C ASN A 31 18.90 20.47 -27.92
N SER A 32 18.69 19.68 -26.87
CA SER A 32 18.61 18.22 -26.98
C SER A 32 17.28 17.74 -27.56
N GLN A 33 16.20 18.51 -27.35
CA GLN A 33 14.83 18.13 -27.72
C GLN A 33 14.27 18.96 -28.89
N SER A 34 14.81 20.16 -29.14
CA SER A 34 14.36 21.06 -30.18
C SER A 34 14.99 20.75 -31.54
N ILE A 35 14.19 20.80 -32.59
CA ILE A 35 14.64 20.79 -33.99
C ILE A 35 15.39 22.08 -34.31
N HIS A 36 15.01 23.19 -33.66
CA HIS A 36 15.65 24.50 -33.81
C HIS A 36 16.64 24.73 -32.68
N LYS A 37 17.93 24.49 -32.98
CA LYS A 37 19.01 24.66 -32.01
C LYS A 37 19.41 26.12 -31.88
N VAL A 38 19.62 26.57 -30.65
CA VAL A 38 20.18 27.87 -30.31
C VAL A 38 21.70 27.73 -30.22
N PRO A 39 22.48 28.64 -30.84
CA PRO A 39 23.93 28.47 -30.96
C PRO A 39 24.68 28.56 -29.63
N ASP A 40 24.22 29.37 -28.69
CA ASP A 40 24.88 29.63 -27.42
C ASP A 40 23.88 30.08 -26.33
N VAL A 41 24.34 30.05 -25.07
CA VAL A 41 23.54 30.36 -23.88
C VAL A 41 23.11 31.83 -23.84
N GLU A 42 23.93 32.76 -24.32
CA GLU A 42 23.63 34.19 -24.30
C GLU A 42 22.48 34.52 -25.27
N THR A 43 22.52 33.92 -26.47
CA THR A 43 21.43 33.97 -27.44
C THR A 43 20.16 33.36 -26.86
N PHE A 44 20.27 32.24 -26.12
CA PHE A 44 19.13 31.62 -25.44
C PHE A 44 18.51 32.54 -24.37
N GLN A 45 19.33 33.20 -23.56
CA GLN A 45 18.87 34.19 -22.58
C GLN A 45 18.14 35.37 -23.22
N LYS A 46 18.68 35.89 -24.33
CA LYS A 46 18.03 36.96 -25.10
C LYS A 46 16.69 36.47 -25.65
N LEU A 47 16.62 35.24 -26.17
CA LEU A 47 15.39 34.65 -26.68
C LEU A 47 14.33 34.46 -25.57
N LEU A 48 14.74 34.08 -24.36
CA LEU A 48 13.83 34.03 -23.20
C LEU A 48 13.21 35.39 -22.87
N SER A 49 13.94 36.48 -23.15
CA SER A 49 13.47 37.84 -22.87
C SER A 49 12.54 38.38 -23.97
N ILE A 50 12.62 37.83 -25.18
CA ILE A 50 11.91 38.36 -26.37
C ILE A 50 10.75 37.44 -26.79
N SER A 51 10.87 36.13 -26.60
CA SER A 51 9.89 35.13 -27.03
C SER A 51 9.06 34.64 -25.85
N LYS A 52 7.80 35.11 -25.77
CA LYS A 52 6.85 34.66 -24.74
C LYS A 52 6.69 33.13 -24.68
N PRO A 53 6.55 32.39 -25.80
CA PRO A 53 6.47 30.92 -25.75
C PRO A 53 7.70 30.26 -25.16
N LEU A 54 8.89 30.78 -25.44
CA LEU A 54 10.14 30.23 -24.89
C LEU A 54 10.29 30.56 -23.40
N ALA A 55 9.86 31.75 -22.99
CA ALA A 55 9.81 32.16 -21.59
C ALA A 55 8.85 31.29 -20.78
N ASP A 56 7.64 31.04 -21.30
CA ASP A 56 6.62 30.19 -20.67
C ASP A 56 7.13 28.74 -20.56
N TRP A 57 7.78 28.23 -21.60
CA TRP A 57 8.46 26.93 -21.56
C TRP A 57 9.53 26.88 -20.47
N TYR A 58 10.40 27.89 -20.38
CA TYR A 58 11.47 27.93 -19.38
C TYR A 58 10.93 28.03 -17.96
N SER A 59 9.86 28.79 -17.73
CA SER A 59 9.19 28.88 -16.44
C SER A 59 8.66 27.52 -15.98
N ASN A 60 7.96 26.81 -16.87
CA ASN A 60 7.44 25.47 -16.61
C ASN A 60 8.56 24.44 -16.39
N TRP A 61 9.60 24.49 -17.23
CA TRP A 61 10.78 23.64 -17.10
C TRP A 61 11.48 23.88 -15.76
N SER A 62 11.65 25.15 -15.37
CA SER A 62 12.30 25.56 -14.12
C SER A 62 11.49 25.10 -12.90
N ALA A 63 10.16 25.27 -12.93
CA ALA A 63 9.28 24.80 -11.86
C ALA A 63 9.33 23.27 -11.72
N ALA A 64 9.28 22.53 -12.84
CA ALA A 64 9.35 21.07 -12.84
C ALA A 64 10.72 20.53 -12.40
N ARG A 65 11.80 21.30 -12.62
CA ARG A 65 13.17 20.94 -12.24
C ARG A 65 13.69 21.60 -10.96
N ALA A 66 12.92 22.46 -10.30
CA ALA A 66 13.34 23.13 -9.06
C ALA A 66 13.77 22.13 -7.98
N ALA A 67 13.04 21.01 -7.83
CA ALA A 67 13.37 19.91 -6.92
C ALA A 67 14.64 19.12 -7.30
N TYR A 68 15.23 19.36 -8.47
CA TYR A 68 16.39 18.66 -9.00
C TYR A 68 17.64 19.54 -9.08
N ILE A 69 17.49 20.86 -8.95
CA ILE A 69 18.60 21.80 -9.08
C ILE A 69 19.30 22.01 -7.73
N GLU A 70 18.53 22.01 -6.64
CA GLU A 70 19.03 22.19 -5.28
C GLU A 70 19.11 20.84 -4.56
N MET A 71 20.18 20.62 -3.80
CA MET A 71 20.38 19.38 -3.04
C MET A 71 19.34 19.31 -1.91
N PRO A 72 18.57 18.21 -1.79
CA PRO A 72 17.60 18.07 -0.71
C PRO A 72 18.29 18.10 0.66
N GLN A 73 17.65 18.72 1.65
CA GLN A 73 18.21 18.85 3.01
C GLN A 73 18.60 17.51 3.64
N SER A 74 17.83 16.44 3.39
CA SER A 74 18.15 15.10 3.88
C SER A 74 19.48 14.54 3.36
N PHE A 75 19.93 14.97 2.17
CA PHE A 75 21.24 14.61 1.63
C PHE A 75 22.34 15.48 2.25
N ILE A 76 22.06 16.74 2.53
CA ILE A 76 22.95 17.65 3.27
C ILE A 76 23.20 17.08 4.67
N ASP A 77 22.15 16.69 5.38
CA ASP A 77 22.20 16.11 6.73
C ASP A 77 22.94 14.76 6.77
N ALA A 78 22.91 14.02 5.66
CA ALA A 78 23.66 12.77 5.48
C ALA A 78 25.13 12.99 5.07
N GLY A 79 25.60 14.25 5.00
CA GLY A 79 26.98 14.59 4.68
C GLY A 79 27.34 14.45 3.19
N ILE A 80 26.35 14.43 2.29
CA ILE A 80 26.59 14.37 0.85
C ILE A 80 27.16 15.71 0.39
N THR A 81 28.30 15.66 -0.29
CA THR A 81 28.93 16.86 -0.87
C THR A 81 28.23 17.29 -2.16
N GLN A 82 28.33 18.57 -2.51
CA GLN A 82 27.78 19.09 -3.77
C GLN A 82 28.31 18.32 -5.00
N ALA A 83 29.60 17.94 -5.02
CA ALA A 83 30.19 17.17 -6.11
C ALA A 83 29.59 15.76 -6.23
N SER A 84 29.33 15.11 -5.10
CA SER A 84 28.61 13.82 -5.04
C SER A 84 27.16 13.98 -5.51
N TRP A 85 26.50 15.07 -5.13
CA TRP A 85 25.14 15.40 -5.57
C TRP A 85 25.05 15.62 -7.07
N ASP A 86 25.98 16.36 -7.68
CA ASP A 86 25.99 16.58 -9.13
C ASP A 86 26.11 15.26 -9.91
N THR A 87 26.85 14.30 -9.36
CA THR A 87 26.96 12.94 -9.93
C THR A 87 25.66 12.14 -9.77
N ILE A 88 25.02 12.23 -8.60
CA ILE A 88 23.75 11.55 -8.30
C ILE A 88 22.62 12.13 -9.17
N LYS A 89 22.57 13.45 -9.30
CA LYS A 89 21.58 14.20 -10.06
C LYS A 89 21.50 13.75 -11.52
N LEU A 90 22.63 13.47 -12.14
CA LEU A 90 22.68 12.95 -13.52
C LEU A 90 22.00 11.59 -13.68
N LYS A 91 21.99 10.77 -12.62
CA LYS A 91 21.39 9.43 -12.61
C LYS A 91 19.94 9.40 -12.08
N LEU A 92 19.46 10.50 -11.49
CA LEU A 92 18.09 10.59 -10.94
C LEU A 92 16.99 10.24 -11.95
N PRO A 93 17.04 10.67 -13.23
CA PRO A 93 16.02 10.31 -14.21
C PRO A 93 15.90 8.79 -14.41
N GLU A 94 17.04 8.10 -14.49
CA GLU A 94 17.09 6.65 -14.63
C GLU A 94 16.59 5.94 -13.37
N ILE A 95 17.04 6.39 -12.19
CA ILE A 95 16.57 5.89 -10.89
C ILE A 95 15.05 6.04 -10.76
N ASN A 96 14.49 7.18 -11.16
CA ASN A 96 13.05 7.42 -11.10
C ASN A 96 12.28 6.56 -12.10
N ARG A 97 12.84 6.32 -13.30
CA ARG A 97 12.27 5.39 -14.27
C ARG A 97 12.19 3.97 -13.70
N ILE A 98 13.26 3.52 -13.06
CA ILE A 98 13.32 2.21 -12.39
C ILE A 98 12.32 2.16 -11.24
N LYS A 99 12.29 3.17 -10.35
CA LYS A 99 11.32 3.25 -9.24
C LYS A 99 9.87 3.19 -9.73
N SER A 100 9.53 3.93 -10.79
CA SER A 100 8.17 3.91 -11.36
C SER A 100 7.82 2.54 -11.93
N ALA A 101 8.75 1.89 -12.63
CA ALA A 101 8.56 0.53 -13.14
C ALA A 101 8.37 -0.48 -12.00
N SER A 102 9.19 -0.40 -10.95
CA SER A 102 9.07 -1.26 -9.76
C SER A 102 7.76 -1.02 -9.01
N ALA A 103 7.32 0.24 -8.87
CA ALA A 103 6.04 0.57 -8.23
C ALA A 103 4.85 -0.07 -8.98
N LYS A 104 4.86 -0.03 -10.31
CA LYS A 104 3.84 -0.68 -11.15
C LYS A 104 3.84 -2.21 -10.97
N GLU A 105 5.02 -2.82 -10.88
CA GLU A 105 5.12 -4.27 -10.67
C GLU A 105 4.65 -4.66 -9.25
N ILE A 106 4.97 -3.86 -8.23
CA ILE A 106 4.45 -4.04 -6.87
C ILE A 106 2.93 -3.93 -6.85
N GLU A 107 2.36 -2.92 -7.51
CA GLU A 107 0.91 -2.75 -7.61
C GLU A 107 0.24 -3.95 -8.29
N LYS A 108 0.83 -4.45 -9.39
CA LYS A 108 0.37 -5.65 -10.07
C LYS A 108 0.41 -6.87 -9.14
N LYS A 109 1.51 -7.09 -8.42
CA LYS A 109 1.66 -8.20 -7.47
C LYS A 109 0.69 -8.10 -6.29
N ALA A 110 0.46 -6.89 -5.78
CA ALA A 110 -0.52 -6.65 -4.73
C ALA A 110 -1.94 -7.00 -5.20
N LYS A 111 -2.29 -6.66 -6.44
CA LYS A 111 -3.58 -7.03 -7.04
C LYS A 111 -3.72 -8.55 -7.24
N GLU A 112 -2.69 -9.21 -7.79
CA GLU A 112 -2.65 -10.67 -7.93
C GLU A 112 -2.86 -11.37 -6.57
N PHE A 113 -2.26 -10.83 -5.51
CA PHE A 113 -2.42 -11.35 -4.16
C PHE A 113 -3.82 -11.12 -3.60
N ALA A 114 -4.40 -9.92 -3.80
CA ALA A 114 -5.76 -9.62 -3.35
C ALA A 114 -6.79 -10.53 -4.04
N ASP A 115 -6.63 -10.77 -5.35
CA ASP A 115 -7.49 -11.68 -6.11
C ASP A 115 -7.33 -13.13 -5.62
N PHE A 116 -6.11 -13.56 -5.27
CA PHE A 116 -5.87 -14.86 -4.67
C PHE A 116 -6.56 -15.02 -3.30
N VAL A 117 -6.44 -14.02 -2.42
CA VAL A 117 -7.10 -14.03 -1.09
C VAL A 117 -8.61 -14.16 -1.25
N LYS A 118 -9.21 -13.34 -2.11
CA LYS A 118 -10.65 -13.39 -2.38
C LYS A 118 -11.11 -14.75 -2.92
N ALA A 119 -10.29 -15.39 -3.76
CA ALA A 119 -10.57 -16.73 -4.26
C ALA A 119 -10.49 -17.81 -3.16
N GLN A 120 -9.62 -17.64 -2.16
CA GLN A 120 -9.56 -18.54 -1.01
C GLN A 120 -10.73 -18.29 -0.05
N GLU A 121 -11.06 -17.04 0.26
CA GLU A 121 -12.23 -16.68 1.07
C GLU A 121 -13.51 -17.30 0.50
N SER A 122 -13.74 -17.16 -0.81
CA SER A 122 -14.91 -17.77 -1.46
C SER A 122 -14.94 -19.31 -1.37
N LYS A 123 -13.78 -19.98 -1.33
CA LYS A 123 -13.71 -21.43 -1.11
C LYS A 123 -14.06 -21.80 0.33
N VAL A 124 -13.56 -21.02 1.28
CA VAL A 124 -13.90 -21.21 2.71
C VAL A 124 -15.38 -20.95 2.94
N ASP A 125 -15.95 -19.89 2.38
CA ASP A 125 -17.38 -19.58 2.48
C ASP A 125 -18.24 -20.74 1.95
N LYS A 126 -17.88 -21.32 0.80
CA LYS A 126 -18.57 -22.49 0.25
C LYS A 126 -18.41 -23.76 1.07
N LEU A 127 -17.26 -23.92 1.75
CA LEU A 127 -17.05 -25.02 2.70
C LEU A 127 -17.88 -24.81 3.96
N ILE A 128 -18.00 -23.58 4.46
CA ILE A 128 -18.84 -23.23 5.62
C ILE A 128 -20.33 -23.40 5.28
N GLU A 129 -20.77 -23.03 4.07
CA GLU A 129 -22.14 -23.29 3.61
C GLU A 129 -22.40 -24.80 3.40
N GLY A 130 -21.37 -25.58 3.07
CA GLY A 130 -21.46 -27.03 2.82
C GLY A 130 -21.27 -27.92 4.06
N GLU A 131 -20.51 -27.48 5.05
CA GLU A 131 -20.41 -28.12 6.36
C GLU A 131 -21.66 -27.75 7.17
N SER A 132 -22.64 -28.65 7.09
CA SER A 132 -23.90 -28.72 7.84
C SER A 132 -24.21 -27.47 8.65
N THR A 133 -25.11 -26.62 8.14
CA THR A 133 -25.74 -25.49 8.85
C THR A 133 -26.05 -25.83 10.32
N GLU A 134 -26.38 -27.09 10.60
CA GLU A 134 -26.58 -27.69 11.91
C GLU A 134 -25.35 -27.63 12.85
N LEU A 135 -24.14 -27.97 12.39
CA LEU A 135 -22.90 -27.85 13.18
C LEU A 135 -22.60 -26.40 13.54
N ILE A 136 -22.82 -25.48 12.60
CA ILE A 136 -22.68 -24.03 12.85
C ILE A 136 -23.71 -23.57 13.89
N LYS A 137 -24.96 -24.08 13.83
CA LYS A 137 -25.99 -23.80 14.84
C LYS A 137 -25.55 -24.30 16.22
N ILE A 138 -24.96 -25.49 16.34
CA ILE A 138 -24.43 -26.03 17.60
C ILE A 138 -23.34 -25.13 18.20
N LEU A 139 -22.40 -24.66 17.37
CA LEU A 139 -21.33 -23.75 17.82
C LEU A 139 -21.87 -22.41 18.33
N ARG A 140 -22.98 -21.92 17.77
CA ARG A 140 -23.60 -20.65 18.13
C ARG A 140 -24.52 -20.70 19.36
N VAL A 141 -24.73 -21.89 19.96
CA VAL A 141 -25.55 -22.07 21.16
C VAL A 141 -25.07 -21.17 22.29
N ASN A 142 -26.03 -20.45 22.88
CA ASN A 142 -25.82 -19.49 23.96
C ASN A 142 -26.88 -19.69 25.07
N GLN A 143 -26.87 -18.85 26.11
CA GLN A 143 -27.76 -19.00 27.27
C GLN A 143 -29.26 -19.06 26.90
N SER A 144 -29.72 -18.32 25.87
CA SER A 144 -31.14 -18.31 25.50
C SER A 144 -31.60 -19.61 24.85
N CYS A 145 -30.67 -20.45 24.38
CA CYS A 145 -30.95 -21.78 23.84
C CYS A 145 -31.16 -22.84 24.93
N LEU A 146 -30.79 -22.54 26.18
CA LEU A 146 -30.99 -23.46 27.30
C LEU A 146 -32.48 -23.56 27.67
N SER A 147 -32.88 -24.67 28.31
CA SER A 147 -34.22 -24.81 28.85
C SER A 147 -34.53 -23.70 29.86
N PHE A 148 -35.80 -23.35 30.03
CA PHE A 148 -36.21 -22.37 31.04
C PHE A 148 -35.70 -22.75 32.44
N SER A 149 -35.77 -24.04 32.79
CA SER A 149 -35.24 -24.56 34.06
C SER A 149 -33.75 -24.29 34.22
N ASP A 150 -32.95 -24.56 33.18
CA ASP A 150 -31.50 -24.33 33.23
C ASP A 150 -31.15 -22.84 33.30
N GLN A 151 -31.92 -21.98 32.60
CA GLN A 151 -31.74 -20.53 32.68
C GLN A 151 -32.01 -20.02 34.10
N MET A 152 -33.08 -20.50 34.75
CA MET A 152 -33.41 -20.15 36.13
C MET A 152 -32.36 -20.70 37.12
N ASP A 153 -31.88 -21.92 36.91
CA ASP A 153 -30.80 -22.51 37.72
C ASP A 153 -29.52 -21.66 37.68
N ILE A 154 -29.19 -21.07 36.52
CA ILE A 154 -28.03 -20.20 36.35
C ILE A 154 -28.27 -18.86 37.06
N LEU A 155 -29.46 -18.27 36.90
CA LEU A 155 -29.83 -17.00 37.53
C LEU A 155 -29.95 -17.08 39.06
N ALA A 156 -30.18 -18.28 39.61
CA ALA A 156 -30.21 -18.52 41.04
C ALA A 156 -28.81 -18.42 41.70
N VAL A 157 -27.73 -18.46 40.91
CA VAL A 157 -26.35 -18.27 41.41
C VAL A 157 -25.99 -16.79 41.36
N PRO A 158 -25.37 -16.21 42.41
CA PRO A 158 -24.86 -14.84 42.39
C PRO A 158 -23.88 -14.60 41.23
N GLU A 159 -23.77 -13.35 40.77
CA GLU A 159 -22.83 -12.98 39.72
C GLU A 159 -21.37 -13.21 40.16
N GLY A 160 -20.59 -13.82 39.28
CA GLY A 160 -19.19 -14.19 39.51
C GLY A 160 -18.82 -15.53 38.86
N ASP A 161 -17.60 -15.97 39.12
CA ASP A 161 -16.99 -17.14 38.48
C ASP A 161 -17.85 -18.43 38.57
N GLU A 162 -18.57 -18.62 39.68
CA GLU A 162 -19.43 -19.79 39.89
C GLU A 162 -20.62 -19.81 38.92
N ARG A 163 -21.22 -18.65 38.62
CA ARG A 163 -22.31 -18.53 37.65
C ARG A 163 -21.82 -18.77 36.24
N ASP A 164 -20.64 -18.25 35.89
CA ASP A 164 -20.04 -18.44 34.57
C ASP A 164 -19.65 -19.90 34.34
N GLN A 165 -19.07 -20.57 35.34
CA GLN A 165 -18.78 -22.01 35.28
C GLN A 165 -20.06 -22.83 35.10
N LYS A 166 -21.14 -22.49 35.82
CA LYS A 166 -22.43 -23.17 35.69
C LYS A 166 -23.04 -22.99 34.30
N LEU A 167 -22.97 -21.78 33.74
CA LEU A 167 -23.40 -21.49 32.37
C LEU A 167 -22.61 -22.33 31.36
N LEU A 168 -21.27 -22.33 31.45
CA LEU A 168 -20.40 -23.09 30.55
C LEU A 168 -20.72 -24.58 30.59
N LEU A 169 -20.85 -25.17 31.78
CA LEU A 169 -21.18 -26.59 31.95
C LEU A 169 -22.52 -26.95 31.31
N LYS A 170 -23.54 -26.10 31.46
CA LYS A 170 -24.88 -26.33 30.90
C LYS A 170 -24.88 -26.19 29.38
N LEU A 171 -24.16 -25.20 28.83
CA LEU A 171 -24.00 -25.03 27.39
C LEU A 171 -23.25 -26.19 26.75
N GLU A 172 -22.21 -26.71 27.42
CA GLU A 172 -21.44 -27.84 26.92
C GLU A 172 -22.27 -29.12 26.86
N LYS A 173 -23.05 -29.42 27.91
CA LYS A 173 -24.02 -30.53 27.89
C LYS A 173 -25.05 -30.40 26.76
N LEU A 174 -25.55 -29.19 26.52
CA LEU A 174 -26.49 -28.95 25.40
C LEU A 174 -25.82 -29.21 24.04
N ARG A 175 -24.57 -28.77 23.86
CA ARG A 175 -23.81 -29.02 22.62
C ARG A 175 -23.58 -30.51 22.39
N GLU A 176 -23.20 -31.26 23.42
CA GLU A 176 -23.04 -32.72 23.34
C GLU A 176 -24.34 -33.41 22.92
N SER A 177 -25.46 -33.02 23.52
CA SER A 177 -26.79 -33.55 23.15
C SER A 177 -27.13 -33.25 21.68
N LEU A 178 -26.91 -32.02 21.22
CA LEU A 178 -27.23 -31.64 19.84
C LEU A 178 -26.31 -32.32 18.82
N LEU A 179 -25.04 -32.56 19.16
CA LEU A 179 -24.13 -33.35 18.33
C LEU A 179 -24.61 -34.80 18.21
N GLN A 180 -25.09 -35.37 19.32
CA GLN A 180 -25.65 -36.72 19.32
C GLN A 180 -26.97 -36.79 18.53
N ASP A 181 -27.84 -35.78 18.63
CA ASP A 181 -29.05 -35.67 17.83
C ASP A 181 -28.76 -35.52 16.34
N LEU A 182 -27.71 -34.78 15.99
CA LEU A 182 -27.24 -34.64 14.61
C LEU A 182 -26.75 -35.97 14.03
N GLN A 183 -25.98 -36.74 14.80
CA GLN A 183 -25.54 -38.09 14.39
C GLN A 183 -26.71 -39.07 14.23
N ASN A 184 -27.77 -38.90 15.01
CA ASN A 184 -28.96 -39.74 14.99
C ASN A 184 -30.04 -39.26 14.01
N GLU A 185 -29.76 -38.28 13.14
CA GLU A 185 -30.71 -37.66 12.21
C GLU A 185 -31.98 -37.09 12.89
N ARG A 186 -31.88 -36.70 14.16
CA ARG A 186 -32.96 -36.13 14.99
C ARG A 186 -32.69 -34.69 15.41
N PHE A 187 -31.79 -34.01 14.70
CA PHE A 187 -31.38 -32.66 15.03
C PHE A 187 -32.58 -31.71 15.14
N LYS A 188 -32.73 -31.09 16.31
CA LYS A 188 -33.68 -30.01 16.54
C LYS A 188 -32.94 -28.69 16.56
N ASP A 189 -33.44 -27.71 15.83
CA ASP A 189 -32.84 -26.38 15.80
C ASP A 189 -32.94 -25.72 17.18
N PRO A 190 -31.82 -25.43 17.87
CA PRO A 190 -31.83 -24.88 19.22
C PRO A 190 -32.27 -23.40 19.27
N PHE A 191 -32.43 -22.74 18.12
CA PHE A 191 -32.93 -21.36 18.02
C PHE A 191 -34.42 -21.29 17.71
N VAL A 192 -35.03 -22.41 17.33
CA VAL A 192 -36.48 -22.50 17.15
C VAL A 192 -37.04 -22.99 18.48
N PHE A 193 -37.58 -22.05 19.26
CA PHE A 193 -38.44 -22.40 20.40
C PHE A 193 -39.48 -23.40 19.91
N GLY A 194 -39.58 -24.54 20.59
CA GLY A 194 -40.33 -25.71 20.12
C GLY A 194 -41.70 -25.34 19.56
N ASP A 195 -42.08 -26.02 18.48
CA ASP A 195 -43.40 -25.87 17.87
C ASP A 195 -44.46 -25.82 18.97
N PHE A 196 -45.18 -24.70 19.08
CA PHE A 196 -46.20 -24.45 20.10
C PHE A 196 -47.21 -25.60 20.20
N SER A 197 -47.34 -26.42 19.14
CA SER A 197 -48.13 -27.65 19.12
C SER A 197 -47.70 -28.72 20.14
N THR A 198 -46.44 -28.71 20.60
CA THR A 198 -45.94 -29.62 21.66
C THR A 198 -46.24 -29.14 23.07
N LEU A 199 -46.38 -27.83 23.29
CA LEU A 199 -46.81 -27.26 24.58
C LEU A 199 -48.31 -27.45 24.86
N LEU A 200 -49.10 -27.81 23.85
CA LEU A 200 -50.54 -28.07 23.94
C LEU A 200 -50.89 -29.57 24.05
N LYS A 201 -49.88 -30.44 24.19
CA LYS A 201 -50.03 -31.91 24.22
C LYS A 201 -49.45 -32.56 25.50
N GLU A 202 -49.37 -31.82 26.59
CA GLU A 202 -49.20 -32.41 27.92
C GLU A 202 -50.57 -32.41 28.61
N ASP A 203 -50.99 -33.60 29.06
CA ASP A 203 -52.27 -33.92 29.73
C ASP A 203 -52.52 -33.11 31.01
#